data_AF-A0A5M8P0R7-F1
#
_entry.id   AF-A0A5M8P0R7-F1
#
_cell.length_a   1.000
_cell.length_b   1.000
_cell.length_c   1.000
_cell.angle_alpha   90.00
_cell.angle_beta   90.00
_cell.angle_gamma   90.00
#
_symmetry.space_group_name_H-M   'P 1'
#
loop_
_entity.id
_entity.type
_entity.pdbx_description
1 polymer ?
#
loop_
_entity_poly.entity_id
_entity_poly.type
_entity_poly.pdbx_seq_one_letter_code
_entity_poly.pdbx_strand_id
1 'polypeptide(L)' 'MNKIISYIRESYNELVHKVSWPTSQELSSSTVVVMVASLVMAVVVFAIDTSFEWIVSNFYKIIFI' A
#
# COMPACT_ATOMS: atom_id res chain seq x y z
N MET A 1 11.11 27.40 28.53
CA MET A 1 11.12 25.92 28.57
C MET A 1 9.77 25.29 28.94
N ASN A 2 8.87 25.96 29.68
CA ASN A 2 7.55 25.41 30.01
C ASN A 2 6.49 25.51 28.88
N LYS A 3 6.67 26.38 27.89
CA LYS A 3 5.71 26.54 26.78
C LYS A 3 5.69 25.35 25.82
N ILE A 4 6.85 24.83 25.42
CA ILE A 4 6.95 23.71 24.46
C ILE A 4 6.36 22.42 25.04
N ILE A 5 6.61 22.15 26.32
CA ILE A 5 6.05 20.99 27.02
C ILE A 5 4.52 21.10 27.11
N SER A 6 3.99 22.30 27.37
CA SER A 6 2.55 22.58 27.33
C SER A 6 1.97 22.34 25.94
N TYR A 7 2.59 22.88 24.89
CA TYR A 7 2.14 22.72 23.50
C TYR A 7 2.12 21.26 23.05
N ILE A 8 3.13 20.46 23.40
CA ILE A 8 3.15 19.03 23.07
C ILE A 8 2.04 18.30 23.83
N ARG A 9 1.80 18.65 25.09
CA ARG A 9 0.76 18.03 25.91
C ARG A 9 -0.66 18.38 25.44
N GLU A 10 -0.85 19.60 24.98
CA GLU A 10 -2.10 20.11 24.42
C GLU A 10 -2.36 19.51 23.02
N SER A 11 -1.31 19.40 22.18
CA SER A 11 -1.38 18.68 20.90
C SER A 11 -1.65 17.19 21.07
N TYR A 12 -1.10 16.54 22.10
CA TYR A 12 -1.43 15.13 22.42
C TYR A 12 -2.88 14.97 22.87
N ASN A 13 -3.39 15.86 23.71
CA ASN A 13 -4.80 15.82 24.11
C ASN A 13 -5.73 16.11 22.92
N GLU A 14 -5.38 17.00 22.00
CA GLU A 14 -6.16 17.25 20.78
C GLU A 14 -6.10 16.08 19.79
N LEU A 15 -4.92 15.45 19.61
CA LEU A 15 -4.75 14.31 18.71
C LEU A 15 -5.33 13.00 19.25
N VAL A 16 -5.64 12.92 20.55
CA VAL A 16 -6.27 11.76 21.18
C VAL A 16 -7.78 11.97 21.38
N HIS A 17 -8.23 13.19 21.67
CA HIS A 17 -9.65 13.48 21.91
C HIS A 17 -10.41 14.05 20.70
N LYS A 18 -9.74 14.61 19.69
CA LYS A 18 -10.38 15.27 18.54
C LYS A 18 -10.13 14.60 17.18
N VAL A 19 -9.34 13.54 17.17
CA VAL A 19 -9.23 12.65 16.01
C VAL A 19 -9.67 11.30 16.51
N SER A 20 -10.72 10.78 15.89
CA SER A 20 -11.18 9.42 16.03
C SER A 20 -10.04 8.49 15.60
N TRP A 21 -9.09 8.21 16.49
CA TRP A 21 -8.15 7.12 16.30
C TRP A 21 -9.01 5.87 16.21
N PRO A 22 -9.15 5.25 15.03
CA PRO A 22 -10.01 4.11 14.88
C PRO A 22 -9.48 3.02 15.82
N THR A 23 -10.37 2.31 16.48
CA THR A 23 -9.96 1.14 17.27
C THR A 23 -9.14 0.20 16.38
N SER A 24 -8.12 -0.47 16.93
CA SER A 24 -7.18 -1.30 16.13
C SER A 24 -7.86 -2.35 15.24
N GLN A 25 -9.13 -2.68 15.51
CA GLN A 25 -9.98 -3.55 14.70
C GLN A 25 -10.41 -2.93 13.36
N GLU A 26 -10.70 -1.63 13.29
CA GLU A 26 -11.09 -0.94 12.04
C GLU A 26 -9.87 -0.65 11.13
N LEU A 27 -8.71 -0.42 11.74
CA LEU A 27 -7.44 -0.34 11.01
C LEU A 27 -7.10 -1.68 10.38
N SER A 28 -7.29 -2.78 11.10
CA SER A 28 -7.06 -4.12 10.58
C SER A 28 -8.01 -4.47 9.43
N SER A 29 -9.31 -4.12 9.52
CA SER A 29 -10.23 -4.36 8.41
C SER A 29 -9.84 -3.59 7.13
N SER A 30 -9.37 -2.36 7.28
CA SER A 30 -8.93 -1.53 6.14
C SER A 30 -7.61 -2.05 5.55
N THR A 31 -6.68 -2.52 6.40
CA THR A 31 -5.42 -3.12 5.94
C THR A 31 -5.65 -4.43 5.19
N VAL A 32 -6.61 -5.26 5.61
CA VAL A 32 -6.91 -6.53 4.92
C VAL A 32 -7.38 -6.27 3.49
N VAL A 33 -8.24 -5.27 3.27
CA VAL A 33 -8.70 -4.91 1.92
C VAL A 33 -7.52 -4.47 1.04
N VAL A 34 -6.62 -3.64 1.56
CA VAL A 34 -5.43 -3.17 0.82
C VAL A 34 -4.46 -4.32 0.55
N MET A 35 -4.28 -5.26 1.49
CA MET A 35 -3.44 -6.45 1.32
C MET A 35 -3.99 -7.39 0.24
N VAL A 36 -5.31 -7.56 0.15
CA VAL A 36 -5.92 -8.34 -0.93
C VAL A 36 -5.79 -7.61 -2.27
N ALA A 37 -5.98 -6.28 -2.29
CA ALA A 37 -5.80 -5.48 -3.50
C ALA A 37 -4.35 -5.55 -4.04
N SER A 38 -3.34 -5.53 -3.15
CA SER A 38 -1.94 -5.66 -3.55
C SER A 38 -1.60 -7.06 -4.08
N LEU A 39 -2.20 -8.10 -3.49
CA LEU A 39 -2.07 -9.47 -3.99
C LEU A 39 -2.63 -9.61 -5.41
N VAL A 40 -3.81 -9.03 -5.68
CA VAL A 40 -4.41 -9.03 -7.02
C VAL A 40 -3.51 -8.29 -8.02
N MET A 41 -2.98 -7.12 -7.65
CA MET A 41 -2.03 -6.39 -8.50
C MET A 41 -0.76 -7.20 -8.79
N ALA A 42 -0.24 -7.95 -7.81
CA ALA A 42 0.93 -8.80 -8.01
C ALA A 42 0.67 -9.88 -9.07
N VAL A 43 -0.51 -10.52 -9.05
CA VAL A 43 -0.91 -11.51 -10.06
C VAL A 43 -1.03 -10.89 -11.45
N VAL A 44 -1.60 -9.69 -11.56
CA VAL A 44 -1.75 -8.99 -12.84
C VAL A 44 -0.39 -8.65 -13.44
N VAL A 45 0.52 -8.08 -12.64
CA VAL A 45 1.87 -7.74 -13.11
C VAL A 45 2.61 -9.01 -13.56
N PHE A 46 2.52 -10.09 -12.78
CA PHE A 46 3.12 -11.37 -13.15
C PHE A 46 2.63 -11.92 -14.50
N ALA A 47 1.32 -11.80 -14.76
CA ALA A 47 0.74 -12.23 -16.04
C ALA A 47 1.25 -11.36 -17.21
N ILE A 48 1.33 -10.04 -17.01
CA ILE A 48 1.83 -9.10 -18.02
C ILE A 48 3.30 -9.42 -18.31
N ASP A 49 4.16 -9.52 -17.30
CA ASP A 49 5.59 -9.79 -17.44
C ASP A 49 5.82 -11.10 -18.23
N THR A 50 5.11 -12.17 -17.86
CA THR A 50 5.23 -13.47 -18.52
C THR A 50 4.74 -13.41 -19.97
N SER A 51 3.63 -12.71 -20.23
CA SER A 51 3.08 -12.58 -21.59
C SER A 51 4.01 -11.78 -22.49
N PHE A 52 4.63 -10.72 -21.98
CA PHE A 52 5.59 -9.90 -22.72
C PHE A 52 6.85 -10.69 -23.06
N GLU A 53 7.43 -11.42 -22.11
CA GLU A 53 8.60 -12.26 -22.37
C GLU A 53 8.31 -13.30 -23.45
N TRP A 54 7.16 -13.96 -23.37
CA TRP A 54 6.74 -14.95 -24.35
C TRP A 54 6.55 -14.34 -25.75
N ILE A 55 5.81 -13.22 -25.85
CA ILE A 55 5.57 -12.54 -27.12
C ILE A 55 6.90 -12.10 -27.75
N VAL A 56 7.74 -11.41 -26.98
CA VAL A 56 9.02 -10.87 -27.47
C VAL A 56 9.95 -12.01 -27.91
N SER A 57 10.07 -13.08 -27.12
CA SER A 57 10.89 -14.24 -27.48
C SER A 57 10.43 -14.89 -28.80
N ASN A 58 9.12 -15.03 -29.00
CA ASN A 58 8.58 -15.59 -30.24
C ASN A 58 8.80 -14.65 -31.44
N PHE A 59 8.62 -13.34 -31.28
CA PHE A 59 8.90 -12.38 -32.35
C PHE A 59 10.37 -12.39 -32.76
N TYR A 60 11.30 -12.39 -31.80
CA TYR A 60 12.74 -12.48 -32.11
C TYR A 60 13.09 -13.81 -32.81
N LYS A 61 12.50 -14.92 -32.37
CA LYS A 61 12.69 -16.22 -33.04
C LYS A 61 12.18 -16.23 -34.48
N ILE A 62 11.04 -15.58 -34.76
CA ILE A 62 10.46 -15.55 -36.11
C ILE A 62 11.26 -14.63 -37.05
N ILE A 63 11.80 -13.52 -36.53
CA ILE A 63 12.51 -12.51 -37.34
C ILE A 63 13.97 -12.91 -37.62
N PHE A 64 14.63 -13.61 -36.69
CA PHE A 64 16.06 -13.95 -36.81
C PHE A 64 16.31 -15.40 -37.30
N ILE A 65 15.26 -16.19 -37.53
CA ILE A 65 15.33 -17.48 -38.26
C ILE A 65 15.07 -17.25 -39.75
#